data_AF-A0A0S7XWN2-F1
#
_entry.id   AF-A0A0S7XWN2-F1
#
_cell.length_a   1.000
_cell.length_b   1.000
_cell.length_c   1.000
_cell.angle_alpha   90.00
_cell.angle_beta   90.00
_cell.angle_gamma   90.00
#
_symmetry.space_group_name_H-M   'P 1'
#
loop_
_entity.id
_entity.type
_entity.pdbx_description
1 polymer ?
#
loop_
_entity_poly.entity_id
_entity_poly.type
_entity_poly.pdbx_seq_one_letter_code
_entity_poly.pdbx_strand_id
1 'polypeptide(L)'
;MPSLDSNDRFEGQNQQEDSDDEDLAAEQDLLMEQILENINTTPIGQVLKKIASLPEIRKEKVLKVRRQLNKGKYKLNERLDIALDKVLEDLST
;
A
#
# COMPACT_ATOMS: atom_id res chain seq x y z
N MET A 1 -61.16 27.22 29.39
CA MET A 1 -60.74 27.21 27.97
C MET A 1 -59.90 28.46 27.73
N PRO A 2 -58.75 28.44 27.00
CA PRO A 2 -58.11 27.36 26.19
C PRO A 2 -56.69 26.96 26.71
N SER A 3 -56.28 25.69 26.74
CA SER A 3 -55.56 24.84 25.75
C SER A 3 -54.27 25.44 25.15
N LEU A 4 -53.13 24.81 25.44
CA LEU A 4 -52.00 24.64 24.51
C LEU A 4 -51.17 23.44 24.99
N ASP A 5 -51.36 22.36 24.24
CA ASP A 5 -50.57 21.14 24.25
C ASP A 5 -49.23 21.44 23.56
N SER A 6 -48.12 21.27 24.27
CA SER A 6 -46.77 21.29 23.68
C SER A 6 -46.05 20.03 24.11
N ASN A 7 -46.41 18.96 23.42
CA ASN A 7 -45.44 17.97 22.96
C ASN A 7 -44.22 18.71 22.39
N ASP A 8 -43.08 18.60 23.05
CA ASP A 8 -41.78 18.55 22.37
C ASP A 8 -40.88 17.61 23.14
N ARG A 9 -41.25 16.34 23.00
CA ARG A 9 -40.41 15.18 23.24
C ARG A 9 -39.27 15.20 22.22
N PHE A 10 -38.23 15.99 22.48
CA PHE A 10 -36.92 15.79 21.85
C PHE A 10 -36.19 14.64 22.56
N GLU A 11 -36.79 13.45 22.51
CA GLU A 11 -36.05 12.20 22.62
C GLU A 11 -35.76 11.72 21.21
N GLY A 12 -34.48 11.62 20.87
CA GLY A 12 -34.03 10.76 19.79
C GLY A 12 -33.68 11.47 18.49
N GLN A 13 -32.57 12.19 18.48
CA GLN A 13 -31.66 12.22 17.33
C GLN A 13 -30.20 12.30 17.84
N ASN A 14 -29.80 11.28 18.60
CA ASN A 14 -28.42 10.85 18.61
C ASN A 14 -28.41 9.52 17.86
N GLN A 15 -27.44 9.35 16.95
CA GLN A 15 -27.17 8.15 16.13
C GLN A 15 -27.90 8.12 14.79
N GLN A 16 -27.40 8.91 13.84
CA GLN A 16 -27.53 8.57 12.44
C GLN A 16 -26.28 9.00 11.67
N GLU A 17 -25.13 8.46 12.07
CA GLU A 17 -23.86 8.56 11.31
C GLU A 17 -23.05 7.23 11.34
N ASP A 18 -23.65 6.08 11.68
CA ASP A 18 -22.90 4.80 11.77
C ASP A 18 -23.30 3.77 10.68
N SER A 19 -24.34 3.99 9.88
CA SER A 19 -24.83 2.95 8.94
C SER A 19 -24.04 2.88 7.63
N ASP A 20 -23.49 3.99 7.17
CA ASP A 20 -22.87 4.05 5.83
C ASP A 20 -21.42 3.53 5.86
N ASP A 21 -20.72 3.70 6.99
CA ASP A 21 -19.36 3.18 7.17
C ASP A 21 -19.32 1.65 7.27
N GLU A 22 -20.37 1.04 7.83
CA GLU A 22 -20.47 -0.41 8.01
C GLU A 22 -20.71 -1.15 6.67
N ASP A 23 -21.51 -0.55 5.78
CA ASP A 23 -21.79 -1.08 4.43
C ASP A 23 -20.55 -0.99 3.53
N LEU A 24 -19.80 0.13 3.61
CA LEU A 24 -18.53 0.30 2.90
C LEU A 24 -17.46 -0.67 3.39
N ALA A 25 -17.40 -0.98 4.69
CA ALA A 25 -16.47 -1.96 5.23
C ALA A 25 -16.76 -3.38 4.72
N ALA A 26 -18.04 -3.76 4.63
CA ALA A 26 -18.46 -5.05 4.11
C ALA A 26 -18.11 -5.22 2.62
N GLU A 27 -18.27 -4.18 1.80
CA GLU A 27 -17.88 -4.20 0.39
C GLU A 27 -16.36 -4.37 0.23
N GLN A 28 -15.56 -3.70 1.06
CA GLN A 28 -14.10 -3.81 1.06
C GLN A 28 -13.62 -5.22 1.42
N ASP A 29 -14.26 -5.87 2.39
CA ASP A 29 -13.94 -7.25 2.77
C ASP A 29 -14.23 -8.24 1.62
N LEU A 30 -15.36 -8.08 0.92
CA LEU A 30 -15.68 -8.89 -0.25
C LEU A 30 -14.67 -8.73 -1.40
N LEU A 31 -14.22 -7.49 -1.63
CA LEU A 31 -13.18 -7.20 -2.63
C LEU A 31 -11.84 -7.84 -2.24
N MET A 32 -11.48 -7.80 -0.95
CA MET A 32 -10.27 -8.45 -0.43
C MET A 32 -10.32 -9.96 -0.64
N GLU A 33 -11.43 -10.62 -0.33
CA GLU A 33 -11.61 -12.05 -0.56
C GLU A 33 -11.43 -12.41 -2.04
N GLN A 34 -12.02 -11.64 -2.94
CA GLN A 34 -11.89 -11.86 -4.38
C GLN A 34 -10.44 -11.66 -4.85
N ILE A 35 -9.70 -10.69 -4.30
CA ILE A 35 -8.28 -10.49 -4.60
C ILE A 35 -7.46 -11.70 -4.12
N LEU A 36 -7.70 -12.19 -2.90
CA LEU A 36 -7.01 -13.34 -2.33
C LEU A 36 -7.29 -14.63 -3.11
N GLU A 37 -8.53 -14.83 -3.56
CA GLU A 37 -8.89 -15.92 -4.45
C GLU A 37 -8.11 -15.82 -5.78
N ASN A 38 -8.18 -14.66 -6.43
CA ASN A 38 -7.55 -14.42 -7.73
C ASN A 38 -6.02 -14.57 -7.69
N ILE A 39 -5.37 -14.22 -6.58
CA ILE A 39 -3.92 -14.44 -6.38
C ILE A 39 -3.55 -15.92 -6.53
N ASN A 40 -4.44 -16.84 -6.16
CA ASN A 40 -4.17 -18.28 -6.18
C ASN A 40 -4.70 -18.98 -7.44
N THR A 41 -5.78 -18.48 -8.04
CA THR A 41 -6.50 -19.17 -9.14
C THR A 41 -6.12 -18.67 -10.53
N THR A 42 -5.71 -17.40 -10.67
CA THR A 42 -5.44 -16.81 -11.99
C THR A 42 -3.96 -16.93 -12.38
N PRO A 43 -3.62 -17.02 -13.68
CA PRO A 43 -2.24 -16.99 -14.14
C PRO A 43 -1.49 -15.72 -13.70
N ILE A 44 -2.16 -14.57 -13.72
CA ILE A 44 -1.59 -13.29 -13.27
C ILE A 44 -1.35 -13.28 -11.76
N GLY A 45 -2.30 -13.79 -10.97
CA GLY A 45 -2.17 -13.94 -9.53
C GLY A 45 -0.97 -14.80 -9.15
N GLN A 46 -0.76 -15.92 -9.84
CA GLN A 46 0.40 -16.78 -9.64
C GLN A 46 1.73 -16.08 -9.96
N VAL A 47 1.76 -15.21 -10.98
CA VAL A 47 2.93 -14.37 -11.29
C VAL A 47 3.16 -13.35 -10.19
N LEU A 48 2.14 -12.64 -9.73
CA LEU A 48 2.23 -11.67 -8.64
C LEU A 48 2.74 -12.33 -7.34
N LYS A 49 2.24 -13.54 -7.02
CA LYS A 49 2.71 -14.35 -5.89
C LYS A 49 4.19 -14.72 -6.01
N LYS A 50 4.65 -15.06 -7.22
CA LYS A 50 6.07 -15.34 -7.50
C LYS A 50 6.94 -14.07 -7.40
N ILE A 51 6.42 -12.91 -7.80
CA ILE A 51 7.13 -11.63 -7.67
C ILE A 51 7.24 -11.24 -6.20
N ALA A 52 6.16 -11.38 -5.42
CA ALA A 52 6.14 -11.08 -3.99
C ALA A 52 7.09 -11.98 -3.18
N SER A 53 7.38 -13.20 -3.64
CA SER A 53 8.36 -14.09 -3.01
C SER A 53 9.81 -13.83 -3.42
N LEU A 54 10.06 -12.93 -4.38
CA LEU A 54 11.42 -12.54 -4.72
C LEU A 54 12.05 -11.77 -3.56
N PRO A 55 13.33 -12.03 -3.24
CA PRO A 55 13.99 -11.31 -2.17
C PRO A 55 14.11 -9.83 -2.55
N GLU A 56 13.74 -8.96 -1.59
CA GLU A 56 13.89 -7.50 -1.72
C GLU A 56 15.34 -7.13 -2.12
N ILE A 57 16.31 -7.82 -1.52
CA ILE A 57 17.72 -7.71 -1.86
C ILE A 57 18.14 -8.86 -2.77
N ARG A 58 18.43 -8.54 -4.03
CA ARG A 58 19.07 -9.45 -5.00
C ARG A 58 20.51 -9.74 -4.60
N LYS A 59 20.72 -10.71 -3.67
CA LYS A 59 22.02 -11.10 -3.08
C LYS A 59 23.12 -11.29 -4.14
N GLU A 60 22.80 -11.91 -5.27
CA GLU A 60 23.75 -12.12 -6.36
C GLU A 60 24.31 -10.80 -6.93
N LYS A 61 23.45 -9.80 -7.13
CA LYS A 61 23.85 -8.47 -7.60
C LYS A 61 24.79 -7.81 -6.58
N VAL A 62 24.49 -7.93 -5.29
CA VAL A 62 25.34 -7.40 -4.21
C VAL A 62 26.71 -8.07 -4.20
N LEU A 63 26.76 -9.40 -4.24
CA LEU A 63 28.02 -10.15 -4.25
C LEU A 63 28.86 -9.83 -5.48
N LYS A 64 28.23 -9.69 -6.65
CA LYS A 64 28.90 -9.28 -7.89
C LYS A 64 29.54 -7.91 -7.75
N VAL A 65 28.81 -6.92 -7.23
CA VAL A 65 29.34 -5.56 -7.02
C VAL A 65 30.47 -5.57 -5.99
N ARG A 66 30.33 -6.25 -4.86
CA ARG A 66 31.40 -6.40 -3.86
C ARG A 66 32.68 -6.99 -4.46
N ARG A 67 32.54 -8.03 -5.30
CA ARG A 67 33.68 -8.61 -6.03
C ARG A 67 34.32 -7.61 -7.00
N GLN A 68 33.53 -6.77 -7.68
CA GLN A 68 34.06 -5.74 -8.59
C GLN A 68 34.79 -4.64 -7.83
N LEU A 69 34.26 -4.20 -6.69
CA LEU A 69 34.89 -3.22 -5.79
C LEU A 69 36.25 -3.75 -5.30
N ASN A 70 36.29 -4.97 -4.76
CA ASN A 70 37.55 -5.59 -4.29
C ASN A 70 38.59 -5.76 -5.40
N LYS A 71 38.16 -5.91 -6.66
CA LYS A 71 39.04 -6.04 -7.82
C LYS A 71 39.43 -4.70 -8.45
N GLY A 72 38.94 -3.57 -7.94
CA GLY A 72 39.12 -2.26 -8.56
C GLY A 72 38.49 -2.12 -9.96
N LYS A 73 37.60 -3.03 -10.34
CA LYS A 73 36.92 -3.04 -11.65
C LYS A 73 35.57 -2.34 -11.63
N TYR A 74 35.17 -1.84 -10.46
CA TYR A 74 33.95 -1.09 -10.32
C TYR A 74 34.19 0.36 -10.74
N LYS A 75 33.40 0.84 -11.70
CA LYS A 75 33.46 2.23 -12.15
C LYS A 75 32.81 3.15 -11.12
N LEU A 76 33.58 3.53 -10.10
CA LEU A 76 33.06 4.28 -8.95
C LEU A 76 32.56 5.67 -9.35
N ASN A 77 33.36 6.43 -10.10
CA ASN A 77 33.05 7.84 -10.43
C ASN A 77 31.74 7.97 -11.23
N GLU A 78 31.63 7.26 -12.37
CA GLU A 78 30.40 7.26 -13.19
C GLU A 78 29.15 6.85 -12.38
N ARG A 79 29.31 5.94 -11.40
CA ARG A 79 28.20 5.46 -10.56
C ARG A 79 27.85 6.44 -9.44
N LEU A 80 28.82 7.22 -8.98
CA LEU A 80 28.66 8.21 -7.91
C LEU A 80 27.88 9.42 -8.41
N ASP A 81 28.17 9.89 -9.63
CA ASP A 81 27.44 10.99 -10.26
C ASP A 81 25.94 10.65 -10.36
N ILE A 82 25.62 9.45 -10.87
CA ILE A 82 24.24 8.95 -10.96
C ILE A 82 23.58 8.82 -9.58
N ALA A 83 24.34 8.42 -8.56
CA ALA A 83 23.82 8.29 -7.21
C ALA A 83 23.50 9.66 -6.60
N LEU A 84 24.34 10.66 -6.86
CA LEU A 84 24.14 12.03 -6.41
C LEU A 84 22.90 12.63 -7.07
N ASP A 85 22.74 12.48 -8.39
CA ASP A 85 21.56 12.98 -9.12
C ASP A 85 20.25 12.46 -8.52
N LYS A 86 20.21 11.17 -8.18
CA LYS A 86 19.03 10.54 -7.56
C LYS A 86 18.74 11.05 -6.16
N VAL A 87 19.78 11.22 -5.34
CA VAL A 87 19.61 11.77 -3.99
C VAL A 87 19.09 13.21 -4.07
N LEU A 88 19.58 13.99 -5.03
CA LEU A 88 19.10 15.36 -5.25
C LEU A 88 17.64 15.37 -5.74
N GLU A 89 17.26 14.47 -6.64
CA GLU A 89 15.88 14.28 -7.09
C GLU A 89 14.95 13.95 -5.90
N ASP A 90 15.29 12.94 -5.10
CA ASP A 90 14.52 12.50 -3.94
C ASP A 90 14.33 13.61 -2.90
N LEU A 91 15.32 14.50 -2.72
CA LEU A 91 15.24 15.63 -1.77
C LEU A 91 14.47 16.84 -2.31
N SER A 92 14.24 16.89 -3.62
CA SER A 92 13.52 17.99 -4.29
C SER A 92 12.03 17.70 -4.51
N THR A 93 11.57 16.52 -4.09
CA THR A 93 10.18 16.05 -4.16
C THR A 93 9.53 16.08 -2.78
#